data_AF-A0A8X8KEM7-F1
#
_entry.id   AF-A0A8X8KEM7-F1
#
_cell.length_a   1.000
_cell.length_b   1.000
_cell.length_c   1.000
_cell.angle_alpha   90.00
_cell.angle_beta   90.00
_cell.angle_gamma   90.00
#
_symmetry.space_group_name_H-M   'P 1'
#
loop_
_entity.id
_entity.type
_entity.pdbx_description
1 polymer ?
#
loop_
_entity_poly.entity_id
_entity_poly.type
_entity_poly.pdbx_seq_one_letter_code
_entity_poly.pdbx_strand_id
1 'polypeptide(L)'
;MTLEIKTSNLQPIRQTYAYIERRFGAKPATRYQEVSFDIQASTNFHYRPLWKPDKTLNDKTHTALQMQDWYVFKDPRQFYYGAYVQHRARLQDTAESHYAFFEKRQLVNNLSDEVKQKIIQCLLPFRYVEQTANLHMMSGSAYGYGTVITQACIFAAMDRLGMAQYISRIGLILDGNTGESLQQAKHAWLNDETWQPLRKLCEQSLTEQDWFKLYILQNLLIDSMLQELVFGQLDEWLVENGGRDIAILTEFMKDCLTDLAKWSDSVLKTAISESEDNKTLIQSWITELLPQVKQAFSAWAQTALTDSGIDSGLNKISERSKKAGNILLDLAA
;
A
#
# COMPACT_ATOMS: atom_id res chain seq x y z
N MET A 1 -29.28 -17.70 34.55
CA MET A 1 -29.21 -16.45 35.34
C MET A 1 -27.89 -15.79 35.05
N THR A 2 -27.89 -14.71 34.28
CA THR A 2 -26.69 -13.92 34.01
C THR A 2 -26.43 -13.03 35.23
N LEU A 3 -25.23 -13.11 35.81
CA LEU A 3 -24.82 -12.32 36.97
C LEU A 3 -24.50 -10.89 36.50
N GLU A 4 -25.44 -9.97 36.67
CA GLU A 4 -25.21 -8.54 36.40
C GLU A 4 -24.57 -7.87 37.61
N ILE A 5 -23.30 -7.50 37.48
CA ILE A 5 -22.58 -6.74 38.51
C ILE A 5 -23.10 -5.30 38.50
N LYS A 6 -23.72 -4.85 39.60
CA LYS A 6 -24.17 -3.46 39.74
C LYS A 6 -22.97 -2.54 39.94
N THR A 7 -22.77 -1.61 39.01
CA THR A 7 -21.80 -0.52 39.11
C THR A 7 -22.51 0.80 39.42
N SER A 8 -21.89 1.66 40.23
CA SER A 8 -22.38 3.02 40.45
C SER A 8 -22.07 3.88 39.23
N ASN A 9 -23.11 4.31 38.51
CA ASN A 9 -22.95 5.20 37.35
C ASN A 9 -22.87 6.67 37.80
N LEU A 10 -21.74 7.31 37.56
CA LEU A 10 -21.57 8.76 37.72
C LEU A 10 -22.04 9.49 36.46
N GLN A 11 -22.79 10.58 36.62
CA GLN A 11 -23.23 11.42 35.49
C GLN A 11 -22.08 12.34 35.04
N PRO A 12 -21.57 12.21 33.80
CA PRO A 12 -20.49 13.06 33.32
C PRO A 12 -21.00 14.43 32.84
N ILE A 13 -20.17 15.47 32.96
CA ILE A 13 -20.49 16.83 32.47
C ILE A 13 -20.65 16.85 30.93
N ARG A 14 -19.86 16.05 30.23
CA ARG A 14 -19.89 15.86 28.77
C ARG A 14 -19.36 14.47 28.42
N GLN A 15 -19.69 13.99 27.23
CA GLN A 15 -19.38 12.62 26.80
C GLN A 15 -18.09 12.48 25.99
N THR A 16 -17.62 13.57 25.36
CA THR A 16 -16.42 13.58 24.53
C THR A 16 -15.87 15.01 24.40
N TYR A 17 -14.81 15.21 23.62
CA TYR A 17 -14.24 16.52 23.33
C TYR A 17 -15.17 17.34 22.43
N ALA A 18 -15.16 18.66 22.61
CA ALA A 18 -16.07 19.56 21.89
C ALA A 18 -15.92 19.50 20.35
N TYR A 19 -14.71 19.24 19.84
CA TYR A 19 -14.49 19.09 18.39
C TYR A 19 -15.09 17.79 17.83
N ILE A 20 -15.05 16.70 18.61
CA ILE A 20 -15.71 15.44 18.27
C ILE A 20 -17.22 15.59 18.34
N GLU A 21 -17.73 16.25 19.38
CA GLU A 21 -19.16 16.53 19.54
C GLU A 21 -19.72 17.32 18.36
N ARG A 22 -19.01 18.33 17.86
CA ARG A 22 -19.41 19.09 16.66
C ARG A 22 -19.56 18.21 15.42
N ARG A 23 -18.78 17.14 15.30
CA ARG A 23 -18.82 16.22 14.14
C ARG A 23 -19.83 15.09 14.31
N PHE A 24 -19.96 14.53 15.51
CA PHE A 24 -20.64 13.26 15.74
C PHE A 24 -21.80 13.33 16.75
N GLY A 25 -22.04 14.50 17.33
CA GLY A 25 -23.07 14.74 18.35
C GLY A 25 -22.61 14.47 19.79
N ALA A 26 -23.44 14.86 20.75
CA ALA A 26 -23.18 14.77 22.19
C ALA A 26 -23.36 13.34 22.75
N LYS A 27 -22.55 12.41 22.26
CA LYS A 27 -22.56 10.99 22.66
C LYS A 27 -21.13 10.48 22.90
N PRO A 28 -20.94 9.37 23.63
CA PRO A 28 -19.63 8.74 23.75
C PRO A 28 -19.04 8.44 22.38
N ALA A 29 -17.80 8.87 22.17
CA ALA A 29 -17.09 8.68 20.91
C ALA A 29 -16.29 7.38 20.90
N THR A 30 -15.99 6.86 19.71
CA THR A 30 -15.08 5.73 19.58
C THR A 30 -13.64 6.18 19.76
N ARG A 31 -12.74 5.24 20.13
CA ARG A 31 -11.29 5.53 20.20
C ARG A 31 -10.76 6.09 18.89
N TYR A 32 -11.17 5.53 17.76
CA TYR A 32 -10.79 6.01 16.44
C TYR A 32 -11.24 7.47 16.21
N GLN A 33 -12.46 7.83 16.60
CA GLN A 33 -12.95 9.20 16.45
C GLN A 33 -12.10 10.19 17.25
N GLU A 34 -11.85 9.90 18.53
CA GLU A 34 -11.15 10.84 19.42
C GLU A 34 -9.69 11.08 19.04
N VAL A 35 -9.02 10.10 18.42
CA VAL A 35 -7.59 10.21 18.07
C VAL A 35 -7.34 10.61 16.61
N SER A 36 -8.37 10.60 15.75
CA SER A 36 -8.19 10.80 14.31
C SER A 36 -8.89 12.06 13.77
N PHE A 37 -9.89 12.63 14.44
CA PHE A 37 -10.64 13.78 13.90
C PHE A 37 -10.20 15.10 14.53
N ASP A 38 -9.92 16.11 13.69
CA ASP A 38 -9.51 17.48 14.07
C ASP A 38 -8.31 17.60 15.02
N ILE A 39 -7.42 16.63 15.06
CA ILE A 39 -6.21 16.66 15.90
C ILE A 39 -5.09 17.52 15.29
N GLN A 40 -5.06 17.60 13.95
CA GLN A 40 -4.06 18.36 13.21
C GLN A 40 -4.21 19.87 13.43
N ALA A 41 -3.09 20.59 13.60
CA ALA A 41 -3.08 22.05 13.52
C ALA A 41 -3.53 22.51 12.12
N SER A 42 -4.43 23.49 12.05
CA SER A 42 -5.08 23.90 10.79
C SER A 42 -4.86 25.36 10.42
N THR A 43 -4.38 26.21 11.32
CA THR A 43 -4.23 27.65 11.10
C THR A 43 -3.22 28.27 12.07
N ASN A 44 -2.92 29.57 11.88
CA ASN A 44 -2.06 30.38 12.74
C ASN A 44 -0.62 29.85 12.86
N PHE A 45 -0.06 29.34 11.75
CA PHE A 45 1.35 28.95 11.70
C PHE A 45 2.25 30.18 11.81
N HIS A 46 3.28 30.08 12.66
CA HIS A 46 4.13 31.22 13.00
C HIS A 46 5.18 31.51 11.93
N TYR A 47 5.58 30.49 11.16
CA TYR A 47 6.67 30.58 10.19
C TYR A 47 6.31 29.84 8.91
N ARG A 48 6.85 30.32 7.79
CA ARG A 48 6.81 29.62 6.51
C ARG A 48 7.85 28.50 6.48
N PRO A 49 7.59 27.38 5.78
CA PRO A 49 8.59 26.32 5.63
C PRO A 49 9.79 26.83 4.82
N LEU A 50 11.01 26.68 5.36
CA LEU A 50 12.24 27.08 4.65
C LEU A 50 12.51 26.26 3.39
N TRP A 51 12.03 25.01 3.36
CA TRP A 51 12.21 24.06 2.27
C TRP A 51 11.11 24.15 1.18
N LYS A 52 10.03 24.90 1.42
CA LYS A 52 8.94 25.16 0.45
C LYS A 52 8.21 26.47 0.75
N PRO A 53 8.85 27.63 0.45
CA PRO A 53 8.37 28.94 0.92
C PRO A 53 7.02 29.39 0.35
N ASP A 54 6.57 28.80 -0.76
CA ASP A 54 5.29 29.06 -1.42
C ASP A 54 4.09 28.43 -0.69
N LYS A 55 4.33 27.55 0.29
CA LYS A 55 3.27 26.85 1.05
C LYS A 55 3.20 27.30 2.51
N THR A 56 2.11 26.94 3.18
CA THR A 56 2.02 26.93 4.65
C THR A 56 2.44 25.56 5.21
N LEU A 57 2.58 25.44 6.53
CA LEU A 57 2.55 24.11 7.17
C LEU A 57 1.14 23.54 7.04
N ASN A 58 1.01 22.22 6.87
CA ASN A 58 -0.27 21.53 6.68
C ASN A 58 -1.14 22.20 5.60
N ASP A 59 -0.57 22.41 4.41
CA ASP A 59 -1.24 23.11 3.31
C ASP A 59 -2.08 22.14 2.47
N LYS A 60 -3.38 22.42 2.30
CA LYS A 60 -4.28 21.59 1.46
C LYS A 60 -3.83 21.51 0.01
N THR A 61 -3.07 22.51 -0.46
CA THR A 61 -2.64 22.64 -1.86
C THR A 61 -1.35 21.87 -2.17
N HIS A 62 -0.91 20.97 -1.29
CA HIS A 62 0.12 19.97 -1.61
C HIS A 62 -0.35 18.91 -2.63
N THR A 63 -1.65 18.88 -2.92
CA THR A 63 -2.23 18.16 -4.05
C THR A 63 -3.18 19.09 -4.81
N ALA A 64 -3.38 18.83 -6.10
CA ALA A 64 -4.41 19.50 -6.89
C ALA A 64 -5.84 19.07 -6.49
N LEU A 65 -5.99 17.91 -5.85
CA LEU A 65 -7.28 17.39 -5.37
C LEU A 65 -7.94 18.39 -4.40
N GLN A 66 -9.23 18.66 -4.59
CA GLN A 66 -10.00 19.56 -3.74
C GLN A 66 -11.02 18.79 -2.90
N MET A 67 -11.06 19.06 -1.60
CA MET A 67 -12.07 18.48 -0.69
C MET A 67 -12.66 19.58 0.19
N GLN A 68 -13.98 19.58 0.36
CA GLN A 68 -14.67 20.44 1.32
C GLN A 68 -14.24 20.09 2.74
N ASP A 69 -14.21 18.80 3.07
CA ASP A 69 -13.73 18.28 4.35
C ASP A 69 -12.84 17.06 4.15
N TRP A 70 -11.53 17.22 4.35
CA TRP A 70 -10.57 16.14 4.23
C TRP A 70 -10.78 14.99 5.25
N TYR A 71 -11.51 15.22 6.33
CA TYR A 71 -11.83 14.19 7.31
C TYR A 71 -12.90 13.19 6.84
N VAL A 72 -13.44 13.35 5.61
CA VAL A 72 -14.34 12.37 4.99
C VAL A 72 -13.64 11.10 4.50
N PHE A 73 -12.29 11.09 4.40
CA PHE A 73 -11.48 9.94 3.98
C PHE A 73 -11.40 8.81 5.02
N LYS A 74 -12.54 8.28 5.45
CA LYS A 74 -12.62 7.27 6.51
C LYS A 74 -11.83 6.00 6.17
N ASP A 75 -11.06 5.51 7.13
CA ASP A 75 -10.53 4.14 7.10
C ASP A 75 -11.60 3.16 7.60
N PRO A 76 -12.19 2.30 6.75
CA PRO A 76 -13.20 1.35 7.17
C PRO A 76 -12.68 0.32 8.18
N ARG A 77 -11.36 0.15 8.29
CA ARG A 77 -10.71 -0.72 9.28
C ARG A 77 -10.64 -0.08 10.68
N GLN A 78 -10.93 1.22 10.78
CA GLN A 78 -10.91 2.01 12.02
C GLN A 78 -9.55 1.98 12.71
N PHE A 79 -8.47 1.92 11.93
CA PHE A 79 -7.10 1.90 12.45
C PHE A 79 -6.72 3.25 13.01
N TYR A 80 -6.64 3.30 14.35
CA TYR A 80 -5.72 4.16 15.08
C TYR A 80 -4.51 3.34 15.51
N TYR A 81 -3.46 3.98 16.05
CA TYR A 81 -2.18 3.33 16.36
C TYR A 81 -2.33 1.96 17.06
N GLY A 82 -3.09 1.91 18.16
CA GLY A 82 -3.29 0.67 18.93
C GLY A 82 -3.97 -0.45 18.12
N ALA A 83 -5.02 -0.13 17.37
CA ALA A 83 -5.71 -1.10 16.53
C ALA A 83 -4.81 -1.58 15.37
N TYR A 84 -4.04 -0.68 14.76
CA TYR A 84 -3.09 -0.99 13.70
C TYR A 84 -2.02 -1.98 14.18
N VAL A 85 -1.28 -1.65 15.26
CA VAL A 85 -0.18 -2.50 15.72
C VAL A 85 -0.68 -3.85 16.25
N GLN A 86 -1.86 -3.92 16.88
CA GLN A 86 -2.45 -5.19 17.29
C GLN A 86 -2.85 -6.06 16.10
N HIS A 87 -3.36 -5.45 15.02
CA HIS A 87 -3.67 -6.17 13.80
C HIS A 87 -2.41 -6.69 13.11
N ARG A 88 -1.38 -5.84 12.97
CA ARG A 88 -0.11 -6.24 12.35
C ARG A 88 0.68 -7.24 13.21
N ALA A 89 0.59 -7.16 14.53
CA ALA A 89 1.16 -8.16 15.44
C ALA A 89 0.61 -9.57 15.15
N ARG A 90 -0.70 -9.72 14.92
CA ARG A 90 -1.28 -11.02 14.54
C ARG A 90 -0.83 -11.51 13.17
N LEU A 91 -0.76 -10.61 12.17
CA LEU A 91 -0.28 -10.97 10.84
C LEU A 91 1.19 -11.41 10.88
N GLN A 92 2.06 -10.72 11.63
CA GLN A 92 3.45 -11.12 11.76
C GLN A 92 3.62 -12.43 12.55
N ASP A 93 2.81 -12.70 13.59
CA ASP A 93 2.88 -13.99 14.31
C ASP A 93 2.60 -15.18 13.37
N THR A 94 1.63 -15.03 12.48
CA THR A 94 1.34 -16.02 11.42
C THR A 94 2.50 -16.13 10.45
N ALA A 95 3.04 -15.01 9.97
CA ALA A 95 4.18 -15.00 9.05
C ALA A 95 5.43 -15.64 9.68
N GLU A 96 5.80 -15.29 10.92
CA GLU A 96 6.92 -15.94 11.62
C GLU A 96 6.69 -17.44 11.80
N SER A 97 5.45 -17.86 12.09
CA SER A 97 5.11 -19.29 12.16
C SER A 97 5.31 -20.00 10.82
N HIS A 98 4.97 -19.33 9.71
CA HIS A 98 5.21 -19.84 8.35
C HIS A 98 6.71 -19.95 8.04
N TYR A 99 7.49 -18.92 8.35
CA TYR A 99 8.94 -18.89 8.15
C TYR A 99 9.62 -19.98 8.98
N ALA A 100 9.30 -20.07 10.28
CA ALA A 100 9.83 -21.10 11.16
C ALA A 100 9.47 -22.52 10.69
N PHE A 101 8.26 -22.72 10.15
CA PHE A 101 7.87 -24.00 9.57
C PHE A 101 8.68 -24.34 8.32
N PHE A 102 8.83 -23.38 7.40
CA PHE A 102 9.59 -23.55 6.17
C PHE A 102 11.05 -23.94 6.44
N GLU A 103 11.70 -23.24 7.37
CA GLU A 103 13.08 -23.53 7.79
C GLU A 103 13.20 -24.87 8.51
N LYS A 104 12.32 -25.14 9.51
CA LYS A 104 12.35 -26.38 10.29
C LYS A 104 12.18 -27.63 9.42
N ARG A 105 11.37 -27.53 8.36
CA ARG A 105 11.14 -28.62 7.40
C ARG A 105 12.15 -28.65 6.26
N GLN A 106 13.08 -27.70 6.22
CA GLN A 106 14.07 -27.54 5.16
C GLN A 106 13.43 -27.52 3.77
N LEU A 107 12.28 -26.84 3.63
CA LEU A 107 11.51 -26.85 2.37
C LEU A 107 12.30 -26.23 1.20
N VAL A 108 13.31 -25.40 1.49
CA VAL A 108 14.29 -24.93 0.50
C VAL A 108 14.97 -26.06 -0.27
N ASN A 109 15.13 -27.25 0.33
CA ASN A 109 15.75 -28.42 -0.31
C ASN A 109 14.85 -29.05 -1.39
N ASN A 110 13.55 -28.74 -1.38
CA ASN A 110 12.62 -29.20 -2.42
C ASN A 110 12.70 -28.35 -3.69
N LEU A 111 13.32 -27.17 -3.61
CA LEU A 111 13.42 -26.24 -4.73
C LEU A 111 14.60 -26.59 -5.62
N SER A 112 14.35 -26.73 -6.93
CA SER A 112 15.40 -26.82 -7.93
C SER A 112 16.20 -25.51 -8.03
N ASP A 113 17.43 -25.59 -8.52
CA ASP A 113 18.25 -24.39 -8.75
C ASP A 113 17.59 -23.42 -9.74
N GLU A 114 16.86 -23.94 -10.73
CA GLU A 114 16.07 -23.14 -11.66
C GLU A 114 14.97 -22.33 -10.95
N VAL A 115 14.21 -22.95 -10.05
CA VAL A 115 13.17 -22.26 -9.28
C VAL A 115 13.78 -21.23 -8.34
N LYS A 116 14.87 -21.57 -7.64
CA LYS A 116 15.60 -20.62 -6.79
C LYS A 116 16.07 -19.42 -7.60
N GLN A 117 16.66 -19.65 -8.76
CA GLN A 117 17.13 -18.58 -9.63
C GLN A 117 15.99 -17.72 -10.14
N LYS A 118 14.84 -18.31 -10.51
CA LYS A 118 13.63 -17.56 -10.89
C LYS A 118 13.16 -16.66 -9.76
N ILE A 119 13.14 -17.13 -8.52
CA ILE A 119 12.75 -16.31 -7.36
C ILE A 119 13.74 -15.15 -7.17
N ILE A 120 15.05 -15.43 -7.25
CA ILE A 120 16.11 -14.43 -7.09
C ILE A 120 16.00 -13.33 -8.16
N GLN A 121 15.74 -13.71 -9.42
CA GLN A 121 15.70 -12.78 -10.55
C GLN A 121 14.36 -12.07 -10.71
N CYS A 122 13.24 -12.74 -10.41
CA CYS A 122 11.90 -12.25 -10.74
C CYS A 122 11.09 -11.79 -9.52
N LEU A 123 11.35 -12.27 -8.30
CA LEU A 123 10.60 -11.88 -7.09
C LEU A 123 11.39 -10.92 -6.19
N LEU A 124 12.63 -11.27 -5.84
CA LEU A 124 13.40 -10.52 -4.83
C LEU A 124 13.59 -9.03 -5.15
N PRO A 125 13.76 -8.59 -6.42
CA PRO A 125 13.89 -7.16 -6.74
C PRO A 125 12.65 -6.33 -6.41
N PHE A 126 11.45 -6.92 -6.25
CA PHE A 126 10.26 -6.18 -5.82
C PHE A 126 10.41 -5.52 -4.45
N ARG A 127 11.39 -5.91 -3.63
CA ARG A 127 11.74 -5.16 -2.40
C ARG A 127 12.08 -3.69 -2.67
N TYR A 128 12.59 -3.35 -3.86
CA TYR A 128 12.87 -1.96 -4.25
C TYR A 128 11.59 -1.22 -4.68
N VAL A 129 10.65 -1.94 -5.28
CA VAL A 129 9.30 -1.42 -5.56
C VAL A 129 8.56 -1.16 -4.26
N GLU A 130 8.64 -2.07 -3.28
CA GLU A 130 8.08 -1.88 -1.95
C GLU A 130 8.76 -0.73 -1.18
N GLN A 131 10.08 -0.55 -1.29
CA GLN A 131 10.75 0.63 -0.75
C GLN A 131 10.27 1.93 -1.40
N THR A 132 9.97 1.90 -2.70
CA THR A 132 9.38 3.06 -3.40
C THR A 132 7.95 3.31 -2.91
N ALA A 133 7.15 2.26 -2.76
CA ALA A 133 5.80 2.34 -2.21
C ALA A 133 5.78 2.91 -0.78
N ASN A 134 6.77 2.55 0.04
CA ASN A 134 6.98 3.13 1.37
C ASN A 134 7.13 4.65 1.27
N LEU A 135 7.99 5.15 0.37
CA LEU A 135 8.22 6.58 0.17
C LEU A 135 7.00 7.31 -0.42
N HIS A 136 6.26 6.68 -1.33
CA HIS A 136 4.98 7.22 -1.83
C HIS A 136 3.99 7.45 -0.69
N MET A 137 3.87 6.48 0.22
CA MET A 137 2.96 6.58 1.37
C MET A 137 3.49 7.55 2.43
N MET A 138 4.80 7.66 2.63
CA MET A 138 5.39 8.71 3.46
C MET A 138 5.08 10.10 2.93
N SER A 139 5.05 10.31 1.60
CA SER A 139 4.61 11.58 1.00
C SER A 139 3.18 11.93 1.40
N GLY A 140 2.26 10.96 1.33
CA GLY A 140 0.87 11.14 1.79
C GLY A 140 0.77 11.40 3.30
N SER A 141 1.64 10.81 4.12
CA SER A 141 1.68 11.09 5.55
C SER A 141 2.22 12.49 5.87
N ALA A 142 3.26 12.92 5.16
CA ALA A 142 3.94 14.19 5.41
C ALA A 142 3.18 15.40 4.84
N TYR A 143 2.55 15.25 3.68
CA TYR A 143 1.95 16.35 2.92
C TYR A 143 0.43 16.23 2.76
N GLY A 144 -0.18 15.11 3.16
CA GLY A 144 -1.63 14.98 3.23
C GLY A 144 -2.24 15.93 4.25
N TYR A 145 -3.51 16.27 4.07
CA TYR A 145 -4.25 17.11 5.00
C TYR A 145 -5.32 16.30 5.74
N GLY A 146 -5.29 16.35 7.06
CA GLY A 146 -6.21 15.64 7.96
C GLY A 146 -5.57 14.38 8.56
N THR A 147 -5.71 14.23 9.87
CA THR A 147 -5.11 13.10 10.62
C THR A 147 -5.64 11.75 10.14
N VAL A 148 -6.92 11.65 9.77
CA VAL A 148 -7.54 10.43 9.25
C VAL A 148 -6.78 9.85 8.04
N ILE A 149 -6.43 10.68 7.04
CA ILE A 149 -5.72 10.19 5.85
C ILE A 149 -4.22 10.04 6.11
N THR A 150 -3.60 11.01 6.79
CA THR A 150 -2.14 11.01 7.02
C THR A 150 -1.69 9.86 7.92
N GLN A 151 -2.50 9.46 8.93
CA GLN A 151 -2.19 8.30 9.77
C GLN A 151 -2.32 6.98 8.99
N ALA A 152 -3.32 6.87 8.12
CA ALA A 152 -3.51 5.68 7.30
C ALA A 152 -2.37 5.51 6.29
N CYS A 153 -1.89 6.62 5.72
CA CYS A 153 -0.70 6.65 4.88
C CYS A 153 0.57 6.21 5.64
N ILE A 154 0.81 6.64 6.88
CA ILE A 154 2.01 6.19 7.60
C ILE A 154 1.95 4.69 7.95
N PHE A 155 0.76 4.18 8.29
CA PHE A 155 0.56 2.75 8.51
C PHE A 155 0.83 1.96 7.23
N ALA A 156 0.28 2.41 6.10
CA ALA A 156 0.54 1.81 4.80
C ALA A 156 2.03 1.84 4.46
N ALA A 157 2.74 2.95 4.71
CA ALA A 157 4.17 3.06 4.49
C ALA A 157 4.94 1.98 5.27
N MET A 158 4.63 1.79 6.55
CA MET A 158 5.29 0.79 7.40
C MET A 158 4.97 -0.64 6.95
N ASP A 159 3.77 -0.89 6.43
CA ASP A 159 3.43 -2.18 5.83
C ASP A 159 4.30 -2.48 4.60
N ARG A 160 4.54 -1.47 3.74
CA ARG A 160 5.44 -1.62 2.58
C ARG A 160 6.87 -1.96 3.00
N LEU A 161 7.37 -1.32 4.05
CA LEU A 161 8.67 -1.65 4.61
C LEU A 161 8.70 -3.10 5.12
N GLY A 162 7.65 -3.54 5.81
CA GLY A 162 7.48 -4.93 6.25
C GLY A 162 7.49 -5.92 5.08
N MET A 163 6.75 -5.63 3.99
CA MET A 163 6.76 -6.46 2.79
C MET A 163 8.16 -6.52 2.13
N ALA A 164 8.87 -5.39 2.04
CA ALA A 164 10.26 -5.36 1.54
C ALA A 164 11.21 -6.22 2.41
N GLN A 165 11.00 -6.23 3.73
CA GLN A 165 11.76 -7.05 4.68
C GLN A 165 11.46 -8.54 4.48
N TYR A 166 10.19 -8.94 4.36
CA TYR A 166 9.83 -10.34 4.11
C TYR A 166 10.32 -10.83 2.75
N ILE A 167 10.19 -10.04 1.69
CA ILE A 167 10.80 -10.36 0.38
C ILE A 167 12.32 -10.56 0.55
N SER A 168 12.99 -9.71 1.34
CA SER A 168 14.43 -9.88 1.61
C SER A 168 14.73 -11.17 2.40
N ARG A 169 13.88 -11.55 3.36
CA ARG A 169 14.05 -12.79 4.12
C ARG A 169 13.85 -14.06 3.28
N ILE A 170 12.99 -14.02 2.25
CA ILE A 170 12.92 -15.11 1.27
C ILE A 170 14.30 -15.34 0.67
N GLY A 171 14.98 -14.27 0.21
CA GLY A 171 16.34 -14.37 -0.34
C GLY A 171 17.36 -14.95 0.65
N LEU A 172 17.31 -14.53 1.92
CA LEU A 172 18.19 -15.07 2.96
C LEU A 172 17.94 -16.55 3.24
N ILE A 173 16.69 -17.01 3.22
CA ILE A 173 16.40 -18.44 3.39
C ILE A 173 16.93 -19.25 2.21
N LEU A 174 16.83 -18.72 0.99
CA LEU A 174 17.31 -19.41 -0.22
C LEU A 174 18.83 -19.63 -0.23
N ASP A 175 19.60 -18.72 0.37
CA ASP A 175 21.07 -18.75 0.37
C ASP A 175 21.72 -19.11 1.71
N GLY A 176 20.93 -19.55 2.69
CA GLY A 176 21.44 -19.92 4.02
C GLY A 176 21.95 -18.74 4.83
N ASN A 177 21.32 -17.57 4.70
CA ASN A 177 21.64 -16.30 5.36
C ASN A 177 23.01 -15.71 4.97
N THR A 178 23.52 -16.04 3.79
CA THR A 178 24.77 -15.47 3.28
C THR A 178 24.55 -14.08 2.68
N GLY A 179 23.34 -13.80 2.20
CA GLY A 179 22.98 -12.55 1.54
C GLY A 179 23.43 -12.46 0.06
N GLU A 180 23.97 -13.55 -0.49
CA GLU A 180 24.36 -13.64 -1.89
C GLU A 180 23.14 -13.47 -2.83
N SER A 181 22.01 -14.09 -2.51
CA SER A 181 20.76 -13.95 -3.27
C SER A 181 20.30 -12.49 -3.32
N LEU A 182 20.50 -11.74 -2.24
CA LEU A 182 20.16 -10.30 -2.19
C LEU A 182 21.11 -9.44 -3.03
N GLN A 183 22.38 -9.83 -3.13
CA GLN A 183 23.35 -9.17 -4.01
C GLN A 183 23.04 -9.45 -5.48
N GLN A 184 22.70 -10.70 -5.83
CA GLN A 184 22.26 -11.07 -7.18
C GLN A 184 20.97 -10.33 -7.57
N ALA A 185 19.96 -10.29 -6.70
CA ALA A 185 18.73 -9.54 -6.92
C ALA A 185 18.99 -8.02 -7.08
N LYS A 186 19.95 -7.46 -6.33
CA LYS A 186 20.39 -6.07 -6.52
C LYS A 186 21.05 -5.87 -7.88
N HIS A 187 21.90 -6.80 -8.30
CA HIS A 187 22.54 -6.74 -9.60
C HIS A 187 21.51 -6.79 -10.73
N ALA A 188 20.50 -7.66 -10.64
CA ALA A 188 19.39 -7.72 -11.58
C ALA A 188 18.63 -6.39 -11.63
N TRP A 189 18.22 -5.84 -10.48
CA TRP A 189 17.54 -4.54 -10.41
C TRP A 189 18.33 -3.41 -11.09
N LEU A 190 19.64 -3.36 -10.88
CA LEU A 190 20.48 -2.27 -11.37
C LEU A 190 20.85 -2.39 -12.85
N ASN A 191 20.99 -3.61 -13.38
CA ASN A 191 21.66 -3.83 -14.67
C ASN A 191 20.84 -4.63 -15.69
N ASP A 192 19.86 -5.43 -15.25
CA ASP A 192 19.06 -6.24 -16.17
C ASP A 192 18.02 -5.38 -16.88
N GLU A 193 17.97 -5.47 -18.20
CA GLU A 193 17.07 -4.71 -19.08
C GLU A 193 15.59 -4.90 -18.68
N THR A 194 15.23 -6.11 -18.24
CA THR A 194 13.89 -6.48 -17.80
C THR A 194 13.39 -5.62 -16.63
N TRP A 195 14.29 -5.17 -15.75
CA TRP A 195 13.94 -4.36 -14.58
C TRP A 195 14.03 -2.85 -14.82
N GLN A 196 14.71 -2.40 -15.86
CA GLN A 196 14.96 -0.96 -16.07
C GLN A 196 13.68 -0.14 -16.24
N PRO A 197 12.62 -0.61 -16.92
CA PRO A 197 11.34 0.09 -16.98
C PRO A 197 10.68 0.31 -15.61
N LEU A 198 10.65 -0.72 -14.75
CA LEU A 198 10.13 -0.62 -13.37
C LEU A 198 10.99 0.29 -12.50
N ARG A 199 12.32 0.16 -12.61
CA ARG A 199 13.26 1.01 -11.89
C ARG A 199 13.09 2.48 -12.28
N LYS A 200 13.00 2.77 -13.57
CA LYS A 200 12.72 4.11 -14.08
C LYS A 200 11.39 4.64 -13.54
N LEU A 201 10.32 3.85 -13.59
CA LEU A 201 9.02 4.25 -13.04
C LEU A 201 9.13 4.64 -11.57
N CYS A 202 9.83 3.83 -10.76
CA CYS A 202 10.05 4.09 -9.34
C CYS A 202 10.90 5.36 -9.10
N GLU A 203 12.02 5.51 -9.79
CA GLU A 203 12.91 6.65 -9.59
C GLU A 203 12.26 7.96 -10.06
N GLN A 204 11.51 7.93 -11.16
CA GLN A 204 10.79 9.10 -11.66
C GLN A 204 9.61 9.48 -10.75
N SER A 205 8.86 8.51 -10.23
CA SER A 205 7.75 8.80 -9.32
C SER A 205 8.23 9.47 -8.04
N LEU A 206 9.43 9.17 -7.54
CA LEU A 206 10.01 9.86 -6.37
C LEU A 206 10.28 11.36 -6.58
N THR A 207 10.15 11.88 -7.81
CA THR A 207 10.21 13.32 -8.11
C THR A 207 8.85 14.01 -8.07
N GLU A 208 7.75 13.25 -8.11
CA GLU A 208 6.38 13.77 -8.05
C GLU A 208 6.08 14.39 -6.68
N GLN A 209 5.46 15.57 -6.70
CA GLN A 209 5.19 16.37 -5.52
C GLN A 209 3.73 16.25 -5.07
N ASP A 210 2.82 15.89 -5.99
CA ASP A 210 1.43 15.64 -5.66
C ASP A 210 1.28 14.28 -4.98
N TRP A 211 1.10 14.31 -3.66
CA TRP A 211 1.00 13.10 -2.85
C TRP A 211 -0.24 12.25 -3.19
N PHE A 212 -1.32 12.85 -3.71
CA PHE A 212 -2.51 12.09 -4.08
C PHE A 212 -2.32 11.44 -5.46
N LYS A 213 -1.60 12.08 -6.38
CA LYS A 213 -1.17 11.43 -7.64
C LYS A 213 -0.27 10.22 -7.38
N LEU A 214 0.68 10.35 -6.45
CA LEU A 214 1.49 9.21 -5.96
C LEU A 214 0.64 8.12 -5.32
N TYR A 215 -0.37 8.52 -4.56
CA TYR A 215 -1.32 7.60 -3.96
C TYR A 215 -2.09 6.78 -5.00
N ILE A 216 -2.55 7.41 -6.09
CA ILE A 216 -3.19 6.72 -7.23
C ILE A 216 -2.20 5.78 -7.91
N LEU A 217 -1.00 6.27 -8.24
CA LEU A 217 0.04 5.46 -8.89
C LEU A 217 0.31 4.19 -8.09
N GLN A 218 0.54 4.33 -6.78
CA GLN A 218 0.88 3.19 -5.93
C GLN A 218 -0.31 2.28 -5.68
N ASN A 219 -1.36 2.80 -5.03
CA ASN A 219 -2.38 1.94 -4.43
C ASN A 219 -3.38 1.40 -5.46
N LEU A 220 -3.57 2.08 -6.60
CA LEU A 220 -4.44 1.60 -7.66
C LEU A 220 -3.65 0.89 -8.76
N LEU A 221 -2.63 1.54 -9.35
CA LEU A 221 -2.01 1.02 -10.56
C LEU A 221 -0.95 -0.05 -10.26
N ILE A 222 0.10 0.29 -9.50
CA ILE A 222 1.21 -0.63 -9.19
C ILE A 222 0.71 -1.82 -8.37
N ASP A 223 -0.06 -1.57 -7.31
CA ASP A 223 -0.55 -2.64 -6.43
C ASP A 223 -1.45 -3.64 -7.14
N SER A 224 -2.26 -3.21 -8.11
CA SER A 224 -3.09 -4.13 -8.89
C SER A 224 -2.23 -5.05 -9.76
N MET A 225 -1.15 -4.52 -10.35
CA MET A 225 -0.18 -5.32 -11.08
C MET A 225 0.58 -6.28 -10.15
N LEU A 226 0.95 -5.85 -8.94
CA LEU A 226 1.60 -6.72 -7.96
C LEU A 226 0.70 -7.87 -7.52
N GLN A 227 -0.56 -7.57 -7.15
CA GLN A 227 -1.52 -8.60 -6.74
C GLN A 227 -1.73 -9.65 -7.83
N GLU A 228 -1.90 -9.22 -9.07
CA GLU A 228 -2.26 -10.12 -10.16
C GLU A 228 -1.05 -10.85 -10.75
N LEU A 229 0.03 -10.14 -11.04
CA LEU A 229 1.16 -10.70 -11.79
C LEU A 229 2.19 -11.37 -10.87
N VAL A 230 2.49 -10.75 -9.72
CA VAL A 230 3.58 -11.20 -8.83
C VAL A 230 3.06 -12.19 -7.79
N PHE A 231 1.94 -11.88 -7.15
CA PHE A 231 1.35 -12.75 -6.12
C PHE A 231 0.19 -13.61 -6.66
N GLY A 232 -0.11 -13.52 -7.95
CA GLY A 232 -1.03 -14.41 -8.67
C GLY A 232 -0.26 -15.29 -9.65
N GLN A 233 0.05 -14.78 -10.83
CA GLN A 233 0.59 -15.60 -11.93
C GLN A 233 2.00 -16.16 -11.69
N LEU A 234 2.90 -15.38 -11.08
CA LEU A 234 4.21 -15.93 -10.70
C LEU A 234 4.08 -17.02 -9.63
N ASP A 235 3.13 -16.90 -8.70
CA ASP A 235 2.82 -17.95 -7.71
C ASP A 235 2.29 -19.22 -8.39
N GLU A 236 1.42 -19.09 -9.39
CA GLU A 236 0.96 -20.20 -10.23
C GLU A 236 2.12 -20.88 -10.97
N TRP A 237 3.00 -20.09 -11.60
CA TRP A 237 4.20 -20.62 -12.25
C TRP A 237 5.09 -21.38 -11.25
N LEU A 238 5.29 -20.84 -10.05
CA LEU A 238 6.06 -21.51 -9.01
C LEU A 238 5.41 -22.84 -8.63
N VAL A 239 4.09 -22.89 -8.45
CA VAL A 239 3.37 -24.13 -8.15
C VAL A 239 3.57 -25.20 -9.22
N GLU A 240 3.47 -24.82 -10.50
CA GLU A 240 3.64 -25.74 -11.64
C GLU A 240 5.07 -26.27 -11.78
N ASN A 241 6.06 -25.51 -11.30
CA ASN A 241 7.49 -25.84 -11.41
C ASN A 241 8.09 -26.38 -10.09
N GLY A 242 7.26 -26.83 -9.14
CA GLY A 242 7.72 -27.45 -7.88
C GLY A 242 8.12 -26.45 -6.77
N GLY A 243 7.84 -25.17 -6.95
CA GLY A 243 8.06 -24.07 -6.01
C GLY A 243 6.89 -23.76 -5.07
N ARG A 244 5.87 -24.63 -4.97
CA ARG A 244 4.65 -24.40 -4.17
C ARG A 244 4.93 -23.96 -2.73
N ASP A 245 5.99 -24.46 -2.11
CA ASP A 245 6.33 -24.16 -0.72
C ASP A 245 6.62 -22.65 -0.50
N ILE A 246 6.94 -21.89 -1.55
CA ILE A 246 7.16 -20.43 -1.47
C ILE A 246 5.88 -19.66 -1.16
N ALA A 247 4.70 -20.18 -1.57
CA ALA A 247 3.43 -19.51 -1.35
C ALA A 247 3.25 -19.10 0.12
N ILE A 248 3.62 -19.99 1.06
CA ILE A 248 3.51 -19.76 2.51
C ILE A 248 4.32 -18.55 3.00
N LEU A 249 5.44 -18.23 2.34
CA LEU A 249 6.31 -17.09 2.65
C LEU A 249 5.79 -15.77 2.07
N THR A 250 4.87 -15.83 1.12
CA THR A 250 4.28 -14.67 0.43
C THR A 250 2.86 -14.32 0.89
N GLU A 251 2.23 -15.16 1.70
CA GLU A 251 0.88 -14.92 2.26
C GLU A 251 0.78 -13.57 2.99
N PHE A 252 1.82 -13.16 3.73
CA PHE A 252 1.84 -11.85 4.40
C PHE A 252 1.63 -10.69 3.41
N MET A 253 2.26 -10.74 2.24
CA MET A 253 2.14 -9.71 1.21
C MET A 253 0.72 -9.70 0.62
N LYS A 254 0.15 -10.89 0.33
CA LYS A 254 -1.23 -11.03 -0.18
C LYS A 254 -2.25 -10.45 0.81
N ASP A 255 -2.12 -10.79 2.09
CA ASP A 255 -3.00 -10.30 3.16
C ASP A 255 -2.87 -8.79 3.35
N CYS A 256 -1.63 -8.27 3.39
CA CYS A 256 -1.39 -6.84 3.53
C CYS A 256 -1.94 -6.04 2.35
N LEU A 257 -1.69 -6.47 1.11
CA LEU A 257 -2.22 -5.81 -0.09
C LEU A 257 -3.76 -5.84 -0.13
N THR A 258 -4.38 -6.94 0.29
CA THR A 258 -5.83 -7.05 0.39
C THR A 258 -6.41 -6.10 1.45
N ASP A 259 -5.77 -6.01 2.61
CA ASP A 259 -6.17 -5.10 3.67
C ASP A 259 -5.99 -3.62 3.27
N LEU A 260 -4.88 -3.30 2.60
CA LEU A 260 -4.60 -1.97 2.07
C LEU A 260 -5.63 -1.57 1.01
N ALA A 261 -6.02 -2.48 0.11
CA ALA A 261 -7.04 -2.23 -0.91
C ALA A 261 -8.39 -1.80 -0.32
N LYS A 262 -8.81 -2.39 0.81
CA LYS A 262 -10.07 -2.02 1.49
C LYS A 262 -10.11 -0.55 1.90
N TRP A 263 -9.00 -0.05 2.44
CA TRP A 263 -8.86 1.37 2.77
C TRP A 263 -8.70 2.19 1.50
N SER A 264 -7.83 1.76 0.58
CA SER A 264 -7.44 2.61 -0.51
C SER A 264 -8.57 2.86 -1.51
N ASP A 265 -9.38 1.82 -1.75
CA ASP A 265 -10.53 1.89 -2.64
C ASP A 265 -11.65 2.77 -2.02
N SER A 266 -11.79 2.75 -0.70
CA SER A 266 -12.71 3.63 0.03
C SER A 266 -12.32 5.11 -0.13
N VAL A 267 -11.04 5.43 0.09
CA VAL A 267 -10.51 6.80 -0.10
C VAL A 267 -10.66 7.26 -1.54
N LEU A 268 -10.32 6.40 -2.51
CA LEU A 268 -10.45 6.69 -3.93
C LEU A 268 -11.91 7.01 -4.31
N LYS A 269 -12.85 6.17 -3.87
CA LYS A 269 -14.28 6.38 -4.10
C LYS A 269 -14.77 7.70 -3.51
N THR A 270 -14.32 8.04 -2.29
CA THR A 270 -14.66 9.31 -1.65
C THR A 270 -14.12 10.49 -2.44
N ALA A 271 -12.86 10.46 -2.90
CA ALA A 271 -12.26 11.54 -3.66
C ALA A 271 -12.98 11.79 -4.99
N ILE A 272 -13.38 10.72 -5.69
CA ILE A 272 -14.12 10.77 -6.95
C ILE A 272 -15.53 11.32 -6.75
N SER A 273 -16.19 10.93 -5.67
CA SER A 273 -17.58 11.33 -5.39
C SER A 273 -17.70 12.78 -4.89
N GLU A 274 -16.60 13.42 -4.52
CA GLU A 274 -16.58 14.80 -4.03
C GLU A 274 -16.98 15.82 -5.11
N SER A 275 -16.48 15.65 -6.34
CA SER A 275 -16.77 16.57 -7.46
C SER A 275 -16.39 15.97 -8.82
N GLU A 276 -17.02 16.47 -9.89
CA GLU A 276 -16.64 16.10 -11.26
C GLU A 276 -15.23 16.59 -11.63
N ASP A 277 -14.77 17.71 -11.04
CA ASP A 277 -13.41 18.22 -11.22
C ASP A 277 -12.36 17.23 -10.67
N ASN A 278 -12.57 16.71 -9.46
CA ASN A 278 -11.70 15.68 -8.89
C ASN A 278 -11.71 14.40 -9.72
N LYS A 279 -12.89 14.00 -10.22
CA LYS A 279 -13.01 12.82 -11.08
C LYS A 279 -12.19 12.99 -12.36
N THR A 280 -12.32 14.15 -13.02
CA THR A 280 -11.57 14.48 -14.24
C THR A 280 -10.06 14.57 -13.98
N LEU A 281 -9.67 15.16 -12.85
CA LEU A 281 -8.27 15.21 -12.42
C LEU A 281 -7.68 13.80 -12.23
N ILE A 282 -8.37 12.93 -11.48
CA ILE A 282 -7.93 11.55 -11.24
C ILE A 282 -7.88 10.76 -12.55
N GLN A 283 -8.87 10.93 -13.43
CA GLN A 283 -8.86 10.34 -14.77
C GLN A 283 -7.62 10.78 -15.56
N SER A 284 -7.30 12.07 -15.56
CA SER A 284 -6.13 12.59 -16.27
C SER A 284 -4.81 11.99 -15.75
N TRP A 285 -4.66 11.84 -14.43
CA TRP A 285 -3.51 11.18 -13.84
C TRP A 285 -3.42 9.70 -14.24
N ILE A 286 -4.54 8.98 -14.24
CA ILE A 286 -4.55 7.58 -14.66
C ILE A 286 -4.18 7.46 -16.15
N THR A 287 -4.72 8.33 -17.01
CA THR A 287 -4.35 8.37 -18.44
C THR A 287 -2.86 8.63 -18.65
N GLU A 288 -2.26 9.51 -17.84
CA GLU A 288 -0.83 9.82 -17.89
C GLU A 288 0.03 8.64 -17.39
N LEU A 289 -0.36 8.01 -16.29
CA LEU A 289 0.48 7.04 -15.57
C LEU A 289 0.33 5.61 -16.09
N LEU A 290 -0.87 5.22 -16.54
CA LEU A 290 -1.17 3.85 -16.92
C LEU A 290 -0.26 3.31 -18.04
N PRO A 291 0.05 4.05 -19.13
CA PRO A 291 0.98 3.56 -20.15
C PRO A 291 2.37 3.25 -19.58
N GLN A 292 2.84 4.05 -18.63
CA GLN A 292 4.14 3.87 -17.98
C GLN A 292 4.14 2.62 -17.08
N VAL A 293 3.06 2.41 -16.32
CA VAL A 293 2.86 1.20 -15.50
C VAL A 293 2.76 -0.04 -16.38
N LYS A 294 1.98 0.02 -17.47
CA LYS A 294 1.86 -1.08 -18.45
C LYS A 294 3.23 -1.44 -19.00
N GLN A 295 3.98 -0.46 -19.53
CA GLN A 295 5.32 -0.70 -20.06
C GLN A 295 6.26 -1.31 -19.00
N ALA A 296 6.23 -0.78 -17.79
CA ALA A 296 7.08 -1.23 -16.69
C ALA A 296 6.86 -2.71 -16.37
N PHE A 297 5.60 -3.12 -16.18
CA PHE A 297 5.27 -4.50 -15.86
C PHE A 297 5.31 -5.43 -17.07
N SER A 298 5.10 -4.96 -18.31
CA SER A 298 5.22 -5.79 -19.52
C SER A 298 6.62 -6.36 -19.69
N ALA A 299 7.67 -5.55 -19.50
CA ALA A 299 9.06 -6.00 -19.61
C ALA A 299 9.37 -7.11 -18.61
N TRP A 300 8.98 -6.90 -17.35
CA TRP A 300 9.12 -7.90 -16.29
C TRP A 300 8.32 -9.17 -16.59
N ALA A 301 7.04 -9.04 -16.98
CA ALA A 301 6.14 -10.16 -17.22
C ALA A 301 6.63 -11.06 -18.35
N GLN A 302 7.20 -10.51 -19.43
CA GLN A 302 7.78 -11.28 -20.54
C GLN A 302 8.92 -12.22 -20.09
N THR A 303 9.63 -11.86 -19.02
CA THR A 303 10.71 -12.70 -18.47
C THR A 303 10.21 -13.61 -17.37
N ALA A 304 9.28 -13.13 -16.53
CA ALA A 304 8.82 -13.82 -15.34
C ALA A 304 7.75 -14.88 -15.64
N LEU A 305 6.88 -14.67 -16.64
CA LEU A 305 5.66 -15.43 -16.87
C LEU A 305 5.69 -16.16 -18.23
N THR A 306 4.90 -17.22 -18.37
CA THR A 306 4.82 -18.06 -19.59
C THR A 306 3.95 -17.46 -20.69
N ASP A 307 2.88 -16.75 -20.34
CA ASP A 307 2.02 -15.99 -21.24
C ASP A 307 2.08 -14.49 -20.88
N SER A 308 1.76 -13.58 -21.82
CA SER A 308 1.79 -12.13 -21.55
C SER A 308 0.68 -11.72 -20.55
N GLY A 309 0.94 -11.95 -19.27
CA GLY A 309 0.01 -11.73 -18.17
C GLY A 309 -0.46 -10.30 -17.98
N ILE A 310 0.12 -9.33 -18.70
CA ILE A 310 -0.17 -7.91 -18.48
C ILE A 310 -1.67 -7.56 -18.55
N ASP A 311 -2.43 -8.27 -19.40
CA ASP A 311 -3.86 -8.02 -19.57
C ASP A 311 -4.68 -8.34 -18.33
N SER A 312 -4.30 -9.35 -17.53
CA SER A 312 -4.98 -9.64 -16.26
C SER A 312 -4.76 -8.49 -15.27
N GLY A 313 -3.55 -7.96 -15.19
CA GLY A 313 -3.23 -6.81 -14.34
C GLY A 313 -3.99 -5.55 -14.77
N LEU A 314 -4.11 -5.32 -16.08
CA LEU A 314 -4.94 -4.24 -16.64
C LEU A 314 -6.43 -4.45 -16.32
N ASN A 315 -6.93 -5.69 -16.41
CA ASN A 315 -8.29 -6.04 -16.02
C ASN A 315 -8.54 -5.79 -14.53
N LYS A 316 -7.57 -6.09 -13.66
CA LYS A 316 -7.64 -5.80 -12.23
C LYS A 316 -7.75 -4.31 -11.94
N ILE A 317 -6.93 -3.50 -12.63
CA ILE A 317 -7.00 -2.04 -12.58
C ILE A 317 -8.38 -1.55 -13.05
N SER A 318 -8.91 -2.11 -14.15
CA SER A 318 -10.25 -1.82 -14.67
C SER A 318 -11.34 -2.10 -13.65
N GLU A 319 -11.31 -3.28 -13.04
CA GLU A 319 -12.28 -3.74 -12.04
C GLU A 319 -12.33 -2.79 -10.83
N ARG A 320 -11.16 -2.46 -10.27
CA ARG A 320 -11.04 -1.55 -9.12
C ARG A 320 -11.49 -0.13 -9.47
N SER A 321 -11.14 0.36 -10.66
CA SER A 321 -11.55 1.67 -11.14
C SER A 321 -13.07 1.77 -11.38
N LYS A 322 -13.69 0.70 -11.88
CA LYS A 322 -15.16 0.61 -12.02
C LYS A 322 -15.84 0.68 -10.65
N LYS A 323 -15.35 -0.10 -9.68
CA LYS A 323 -15.87 -0.11 -8.29
C LYS A 323 -15.73 1.24 -7.58
N ALA A 324 -14.69 2.00 -7.88
CA ALA A 324 -14.43 3.29 -7.25
C ALA A 324 -15.25 4.47 -7.84
N GLY A 325 -15.85 4.32 -9.02
CA GLY A 325 -16.64 5.39 -9.66
C GLY A 325 -16.50 5.50 -11.18
N ASN A 326 -16.07 4.43 -11.85
CA ASN A 326 -15.87 4.34 -13.30
C ASN A 326 -14.93 5.43 -13.87
N ILE A 327 -13.69 5.42 -13.36
CA ILE A 327 -12.64 6.40 -13.71
C ILE A 327 -11.69 5.94 -14.82
N LEU A 328 -11.95 4.82 -15.46
CA LEU A 328 -11.25 4.40 -16.68
C LEU A 328 -12.20 4.50 -17.85
N LEU A 329 -11.84 5.34 -18.81
CA LEU A 329 -12.45 5.33 -20.14
C LEU A 329 -11.72 4.26 -20.95
N ASP A 330 -12.46 3.33 -21.53
CA ASP A 330 -12.05 2.08 -22.22
C ASP A 330 -10.54 1.86 -22.43
N LEU A 331 -10.03 0.75 -21.88
CA LEU A 331 -8.65 0.25 -22.07
C LEU A 331 -8.35 -0.22 -23.53
N ALA A 332 -9.24 0.07 -24.47
CA ALA A 332 -9.13 -0.33 -25.87
C ALA A 332 -8.54 0.80 -26.71
N ALA A 333 -7.20 0.90 -26.72
CA ALA A 333 -6.43 1.43 -27.84
C ALA A 333 -5.03 0.80 -27.83
#